data_AF-A0A1Y3QIA7-F1
#
_entry.id   AF-A0A1Y3QIA7-F1
#
_cell.length_a   1.000
_cell.length_b   1.000
_cell.length_c   1.000
_cell.angle_alpha   90.00
_cell.angle_beta   90.00
_cell.angle_gamma   90.00
#
_symmetry.space_group_name_H-M   'P 1'
#
loop_
_entity.id
_entity.type
_entity.pdbx_description
1 polymer ?
#
loop_
_entity_poly.entity_id
_entity_poly.type
_entity_poly.pdbx_seq_one_letter_code
_entity_poly.pdbx_strand_id
1 'polypeptide(L)'
;MHVAGDMNIGESSTLTVAESTVRVDGKMTLGGASVSNFYNSEFFVAKNVAIGESNKSAFHGPTAIAARGNLSLGGAGRLEFFDDATFFVGGDMSIGGSGVLVFHDDLVAFVDGDLTISGSGTLTFNSSATFYVAGSVKIQGSGWTRGSGGSNTPWIVFYVRKGVEISGAAGAGSSIPDAVFLLDTEPAYSQYAVTLTGSASLYGGVYAPTRVIKVQGTSPVTGSLIGKTLEIPSWRQEKEFRDKYDQHAERMRSFHLPSRTRTRGSEQLLEWREVEPWAID
;
A
#
# COMPACT_ATOMS: atom_id res chain seq x y z
N MET A 1 -1.53 30.71 -1.79
CA MET A 1 -0.47 31.11 -0.83
C MET A 1 0.89 30.65 -1.36
N HIS A 2 1.93 31.47 -1.27
CA HIS A 2 3.31 31.06 -1.59
C HIS A 2 4.22 31.33 -0.39
N VAL A 3 4.98 30.31 0.01
CA VAL A 3 5.96 30.34 1.10
C VAL A 3 7.33 30.08 0.48
N ALA A 4 8.16 31.13 0.42
CA ALA A 4 9.50 31.06 -0.18
C ALA A 4 10.52 30.22 0.63
N GLY A 5 10.14 29.76 1.81
CA GLY A 5 10.97 28.96 2.70
C GLY A 5 10.20 27.77 3.27
N ASP A 6 10.55 27.37 4.49
CA ASP A 6 9.84 26.30 5.19
C ASP A 6 8.50 26.83 5.73
N MET A 7 7.45 26.03 5.58
CA MET A 7 6.15 26.25 6.21
C MET A 7 6.05 25.36 7.44
N ASN A 8 6.13 25.95 8.63
CA ASN A 8 6.03 25.22 9.88
C ASN A 8 4.76 25.64 10.62
N ILE A 9 3.83 24.71 10.76
CA ILE A 9 2.65 24.84 11.61
C ILE A 9 2.90 23.93 12.80
N GLY A 10 3.53 24.50 13.82
CA GLY A 10 3.82 23.85 15.10
C GLY A 10 3.25 24.67 16.25
N GLU A 11 3.31 24.12 17.46
CA GLU A 11 2.78 24.73 18.70
C GLU A 11 1.28 25.04 18.66
N SER A 12 0.45 24.13 19.22
CA SER A 12 -1.01 24.28 19.48
C SER A 12 -1.74 25.34 18.65
N SER A 13 -1.63 25.25 17.33
CA SER A 13 -2.13 26.27 16.40
C SER A 13 -3.38 25.76 15.69
N THR A 14 -4.30 26.68 15.36
CA THR A 14 -5.39 26.39 14.43
C THR A 14 -5.10 27.06 13.10
N LEU A 15 -5.03 26.27 12.03
CA LEU A 15 -4.94 26.78 10.68
C LEU A 15 -6.20 26.42 9.91
N THR A 16 -6.75 27.36 9.16
CA THR A 16 -7.75 27.06 8.14
C THR A 16 -7.30 27.67 6.83
N VAL A 17 -7.25 26.83 5.79
CA VAL A 17 -6.99 27.27 4.42
C VAL A 17 -8.14 26.76 3.57
N ALA A 18 -8.69 27.62 2.73
CA ALA A 18 -9.77 27.26 1.84
C ALA A 18 -9.46 27.74 0.42
N GLU A 19 -9.90 26.96 -0.57
CA GLU A 19 -9.92 27.31 -2.00
C GLU A 19 -8.58 27.88 -2.48
N SER A 20 -7.50 27.17 -2.16
CA SER A 20 -6.15 27.69 -2.31
C SER A 20 -5.18 26.66 -2.83
N THR A 21 -4.34 27.10 -3.77
CA THR A 21 -3.06 26.45 -4.01
C THR A 21 -2.02 26.99 -3.03
N VAL A 22 -1.42 26.10 -2.24
CA VAL A 22 -0.33 26.38 -1.30
C VAL A 22 0.97 25.87 -1.93
N ARG A 23 1.89 26.80 -2.23
CA ARG A 23 3.23 26.48 -2.73
C ARG A 23 4.26 26.74 -1.64
N VAL A 24 5.12 25.77 -1.36
CA VAL A 24 6.19 25.84 -0.36
C VAL A 24 7.51 25.47 -1.02
N ASP A 25 8.44 26.41 -1.11
CA ASP A 25 9.76 26.19 -1.74
C ASP A 25 10.71 25.40 -0.82
N GLY A 26 10.41 25.40 0.47
CA GLY A 26 11.10 24.61 1.49
C GLY A 26 10.39 23.30 1.82
N LYS A 27 10.49 22.91 3.08
CA LYS A 27 9.74 21.81 3.70
C LYS A 27 8.42 22.32 4.26
N MET A 28 7.42 21.44 4.30
CA MET A 28 6.17 21.69 5.01
C MET A 28 6.11 20.78 6.22
N THR A 29 5.90 21.36 7.40
CA THR A 29 5.74 20.63 8.66
C THR A 29 4.39 20.96 9.29
N LEU A 30 3.57 19.93 9.53
CA LEU A 30 2.37 20.00 10.36
C LEU A 30 2.64 19.21 11.65
N GLY A 31 2.98 19.92 12.73
CA GLY A 31 3.37 19.34 14.01
C GLY A 31 2.62 19.95 15.20
N GLY A 32 3.09 19.67 16.40
CA GLY A 32 2.47 20.07 17.66
C GLY A 32 1.15 19.38 17.94
N ALA A 33 0.41 19.91 18.92
CA ALA A 33 -1.01 19.61 19.13
C ALA A 33 -1.92 20.45 18.23
N SER A 34 -1.43 20.83 17.04
CA SER A 34 -2.12 21.75 16.13
C SER A 34 -3.33 21.07 15.48
N VAL A 35 -4.34 21.88 15.16
CA VAL A 35 -5.50 21.48 14.37
C VAL A 35 -5.47 22.22 13.05
N SER A 36 -5.63 21.54 11.92
CA SER A 36 -5.67 22.22 10.62
C SER A 36 -6.82 21.73 9.76
N ASN A 37 -7.57 22.65 9.17
CA ASN A 37 -8.66 22.33 8.26
C ASN A 37 -8.36 22.91 6.89
N PHE A 38 -8.39 22.07 5.88
CA PHE A 38 -8.10 22.43 4.50
C PHE A 38 -9.36 22.18 3.68
N TYR A 39 -9.82 23.17 2.95
CA TYR A 39 -11.01 23.06 2.11
C TYR A 39 -10.61 23.27 0.65
N ASN A 40 -10.88 22.32 -0.25
CA ASN A 40 -10.58 22.40 -1.69
C ASN A 40 -9.17 22.96 -1.94
N SER A 41 -8.14 22.31 -1.40
CA SER A 41 -6.78 22.83 -1.34
C SER A 41 -5.78 21.92 -2.02
N GLU A 42 -4.82 22.52 -2.71
CA GLU A 42 -3.70 21.83 -3.35
C GLU A 42 -2.38 22.25 -2.72
N PHE A 43 -1.49 21.28 -2.46
CA PHE A 43 -0.19 21.52 -1.85
C PHE A 43 0.92 21.12 -2.80
N PHE A 44 1.82 22.05 -3.09
CA PHE A 44 3.04 21.80 -3.84
C PHE A 44 4.24 22.15 -2.95
N VAL A 45 4.98 21.13 -2.53
CA VAL A 45 6.09 21.25 -1.60
C VAL A 45 7.37 20.80 -2.30
N ALA A 46 8.32 21.72 -2.47
CA ALA A 46 9.52 21.49 -3.26
C ALA A 46 10.55 20.57 -2.56
N LYS A 47 10.37 20.30 -1.26
CA LYS A 47 11.18 19.35 -0.49
C LYS A 47 10.27 18.32 0.18
N ASN A 48 10.40 18.16 1.50
CA ASN A 48 9.72 17.14 2.27
C ASN A 48 8.43 17.69 2.89
N VAL A 49 7.43 16.83 3.01
CA VAL A 49 6.24 17.05 3.84
C VAL A 49 6.35 16.15 5.06
N ALA A 50 6.34 16.74 6.25
CA ALA A 50 6.34 16.03 7.51
C ALA A 50 5.10 16.39 8.31
N ILE A 51 4.33 15.38 8.70
CA ILE A 51 3.11 15.55 9.47
C ILE A 51 3.24 14.64 10.69
N GLY A 52 3.03 15.14 11.90
CA GLY A 52 3.12 14.25 13.05
C GLY A 52 2.91 14.89 14.39
N GLU A 53 3.64 14.38 15.38
CA GLU A 53 3.43 14.70 16.80
C GLU A 53 1.99 14.38 17.22
N SER A 54 1.19 15.34 17.68
CA SER A 54 -0.21 15.13 18.04
C SER A 54 -1.15 15.90 17.12
N ASN A 55 -0.68 16.26 15.92
CA ASN A 55 -1.43 17.07 14.97
C ASN A 55 -2.73 16.36 14.56
N LYS A 56 -3.80 17.13 14.39
CA LYS A 56 -5.07 16.64 13.83
C LYS A 56 -5.44 17.52 12.64
N SER A 57 -5.31 17.01 11.43
CA SER A 57 -5.72 17.77 10.25
C SER A 57 -6.78 17.05 9.43
N ALA A 58 -7.70 17.83 8.90
CA ALA A 58 -8.78 17.39 8.05
C ALA A 58 -8.71 18.11 6.70
N PHE A 59 -8.91 17.36 5.63
CA PHE A 59 -9.00 17.84 4.26
C PHE A 59 -10.42 17.57 3.77
N HIS A 60 -11.12 18.64 3.46
CA HIS A 60 -12.49 18.66 2.97
C HIS A 60 -12.48 19.10 1.51
N GLY A 61 -13.16 18.37 0.65
CA GLY A 61 -13.10 18.54 -0.80
C GLY A 61 -11.85 17.93 -1.43
N PRO A 62 -11.85 17.81 -2.77
CA PRO A 62 -10.77 17.18 -3.51
C PRO A 62 -9.42 17.79 -3.17
N THR A 63 -8.46 16.94 -2.84
CA THR A 63 -7.15 17.36 -2.32
C THR A 63 -6.02 16.71 -3.09
N ALA A 64 -5.04 17.53 -3.49
CA ALA A 64 -3.79 17.04 -4.06
C ALA A 64 -2.60 17.47 -3.19
N ILE A 65 -1.73 16.52 -2.85
CA ILE A 65 -0.47 16.78 -2.14
C ILE A 65 0.69 16.29 -3.00
N ALA A 66 1.49 17.23 -3.50
CA ALA A 66 2.70 16.96 -4.25
C ALA A 66 3.94 17.34 -3.43
N ALA A 67 4.70 16.34 -2.98
CA ALA A 67 6.00 16.49 -2.35
C ALA A 67 7.10 16.05 -3.33
N ARG A 68 8.03 16.94 -3.69
CA ARG A 68 9.17 16.55 -4.54
C ARG A 68 10.17 15.66 -3.81
N GLY A 69 10.23 15.75 -2.49
CA GLY A 69 11.00 14.86 -1.63
C GLY A 69 10.12 13.82 -0.95
N ASN A 70 10.39 13.57 0.32
CA ASN A 70 9.68 12.56 1.10
C ASN A 70 8.37 13.09 1.70
N LEU A 71 7.41 12.20 1.89
CA LEU A 71 6.20 12.43 2.68
C LEU A 71 6.24 11.52 3.91
N SER A 72 6.32 12.11 5.10
CA SER A 72 6.34 11.35 6.35
C SER A 72 5.19 11.73 7.27
N LEU A 73 4.42 10.74 7.70
CA LEU A 73 3.46 10.84 8.78
C LEU A 73 4.02 10.10 10.01
N GLY A 74 4.11 10.74 11.16
CA GLY A 74 4.71 10.17 12.37
C GLY A 74 4.05 10.63 13.67
N GLY A 75 4.61 10.23 14.81
CA GLY A 75 4.04 10.54 16.12
C GLY A 75 2.66 9.90 16.33
N ALA A 76 1.77 10.57 17.03
CA ALA A 76 0.35 10.25 17.20
C ALA A 76 -0.57 11.13 16.32
N GLY A 77 -0.03 11.70 15.24
CA GLY A 77 -0.78 12.59 14.35
C GLY A 77 -1.92 11.85 13.64
N ARG A 78 -2.99 12.58 13.34
CA ARG A 78 -4.16 12.07 12.63
C ARG A 78 -4.50 12.97 11.44
N LEU A 79 -4.57 12.36 10.27
CA LEU A 79 -5.02 13.00 9.04
C LEU A 79 -6.28 12.32 8.52
N GLU A 80 -7.25 13.14 8.12
CA GLU A 80 -8.50 12.66 7.50
C GLU A 80 -8.72 13.39 6.16
N PHE A 81 -9.06 12.62 5.14
CA PHE A 81 -9.44 13.11 3.82
C PHE A 81 -10.89 12.71 3.58
N PHE A 82 -11.78 13.68 3.53
CA PHE A 82 -13.22 13.45 3.44
C PHE A 82 -13.73 13.24 2.01
N ASP A 83 -12.91 13.59 1.02
CA ASP A 83 -13.18 13.49 -0.41
C ASP A 83 -11.94 12.94 -1.12
N ASP A 84 -12.00 12.81 -2.45
CA ASP A 84 -10.93 12.28 -3.29
C ASP A 84 -9.56 12.91 -2.98
N ALA A 85 -8.57 12.05 -2.79
CA ALA A 85 -7.21 12.46 -2.47
C ALA A 85 -6.21 11.94 -3.51
N THR A 86 -5.29 12.81 -3.93
CA THR A 86 -4.17 12.43 -4.79
C THR A 86 -2.84 12.81 -4.16
N PHE A 87 -1.89 11.87 -4.16
CA PHE A 87 -0.53 12.08 -3.67
C PHE A 87 0.49 11.88 -4.78
N PHE A 88 1.44 12.81 -4.87
CA PHE A 88 2.64 12.67 -5.68
C PHE A 88 3.86 12.84 -4.77
N VAL A 89 4.63 11.77 -4.59
CA VAL A 89 5.80 11.74 -3.70
C VAL A 89 7.03 11.38 -4.51
N GLY A 90 7.92 12.36 -4.72
CA GLY A 90 9.16 12.18 -5.49
C GLY A 90 10.25 11.39 -4.76
N GLY A 91 10.05 11.10 -3.48
CA GLY A 91 10.90 10.23 -2.67
C GLY A 91 10.09 9.15 -1.95
N ASP A 92 10.43 8.89 -0.69
CA ASP A 92 9.77 7.87 0.12
C ASP A 92 8.49 8.41 0.77
N MET A 93 7.50 7.53 0.90
CA MET A 93 6.31 7.76 1.73
C MET A 93 6.40 6.90 2.98
N SER A 94 6.35 7.49 4.17
CA SER A 94 6.45 6.75 5.43
C SER A 94 5.31 7.11 6.39
N ILE A 95 4.66 6.11 6.96
CA ILE A 95 3.68 6.24 8.04
C ILE A 95 4.24 5.47 9.24
N GLY A 96 4.55 6.17 10.32
CA GLY A 96 5.21 5.61 11.50
C GLY A 96 4.62 6.09 12.82
N GLY A 97 5.25 5.68 13.93
CA GLY A 97 4.75 6.00 15.27
C GLY A 97 3.40 5.33 15.52
N SER A 98 2.44 6.07 16.06
CA SER A 98 1.02 5.71 16.13
C SER A 98 0.15 6.59 15.23
N GLY A 99 0.74 7.10 14.14
CA GLY A 99 0.06 7.99 13.21
C GLY A 99 -1.11 7.31 12.51
N VAL A 100 -2.18 8.06 12.26
CA VAL A 100 -3.38 7.55 11.62
C VAL A 100 -3.71 8.38 10.39
N LEU A 101 -3.85 7.72 9.25
CA LEU A 101 -4.30 8.32 8.01
C LEU A 101 -5.59 7.65 7.57
N VAL A 102 -6.64 8.43 7.36
CA VAL A 102 -7.96 7.96 6.99
C VAL A 102 -8.40 8.59 5.69
N PHE A 103 -8.81 7.77 4.73
CA PHE A 103 -9.43 8.17 3.49
C PHE A 103 -10.89 7.75 3.50
N HIS A 104 -11.78 8.72 3.42
CA HIS A 104 -13.21 8.46 3.37
C HIS A 104 -13.66 8.10 1.94
N ASP A 105 -13.07 8.78 0.95
CA ASP A 105 -13.29 8.55 -0.48
C ASP A 105 -12.02 8.03 -1.17
N ASP A 106 -11.97 8.11 -2.50
CA ASP A 106 -10.97 7.42 -3.31
C ASP A 106 -9.58 8.03 -3.13
N LEU A 107 -8.57 7.16 -3.08
CA LEU A 107 -7.16 7.54 -3.05
C LEU A 107 -6.44 7.07 -4.30
N VAL A 108 -5.66 7.98 -4.88
CA VAL A 108 -4.55 7.62 -5.79
C VAL A 108 -3.23 8.19 -5.26
N ALA A 109 -2.22 7.33 -5.10
CA ALA A 109 -0.89 7.75 -4.65
C ALA A 109 0.20 7.25 -5.60
N PHE A 110 1.07 8.16 -6.00
CA PHE A 110 2.29 7.89 -6.77
C PHE A 110 3.50 8.14 -5.87
N VAL A 111 4.32 7.10 -5.68
CA VAL A 111 5.51 7.12 -4.81
C VAL A 111 6.71 6.65 -5.62
N ASP A 112 7.65 7.55 -5.89
CA ASP A 112 8.87 7.24 -6.65
C ASP A 112 9.87 6.39 -5.82
N GLY A 113 9.82 6.53 -4.49
CA GLY A 113 10.61 5.77 -3.52
C GLY A 113 9.88 4.56 -2.93
N ASP A 114 10.26 4.20 -1.71
CA ASP A 114 9.62 3.14 -0.92
C ASP A 114 8.36 3.69 -0.20
N LEU A 115 7.36 2.81 -0.03
CA LEU A 115 6.23 3.04 0.87
C LEU A 115 6.45 2.22 2.15
N THR A 116 6.58 2.88 3.30
CA THR A 116 6.80 2.22 4.60
C THR A 116 5.68 2.53 5.58
N ILE A 117 5.08 1.50 6.18
CA ILE A 117 4.15 1.58 7.31
C ILE A 117 4.82 0.86 8.48
N SER A 118 5.04 1.55 9.60
CA SER A 118 5.82 1.03 10.72
C SER A 118 5.27 1.49 12.07
N GLY A 119 5.85 0.99 13.17
CA GLY A 119 5.34 1.27 14.52
C GLY A 119 3.93 0.69 14.68
N SER A 120 3.01 1.47 15.22
CA SER A 120 1.56 1.21 15.25
C SER A 120 0.80 2.08 14.23
N GLY A 121 1.49 2.61 13.21
CA GLY A 121 0.90 3.46 12.19
C GLY A 121 -0.21 2.75 11.42
N THR A 122 -1.29 3.46 11.12
CA THR A 122 -2.47 2.87 10.46
C THR A 122 -2.93 3.68 9.25
N LEU A 123 -3.08 3.01 8.11
CA LEU A 123 -3.83 3.49 6.95
C LEU A 123 -5.22 2.86 6.96
N THR A 124 -6.26 3.69 6.93
CA THR A 124 -7.67 3.24 6.88
C THR A 124 -8.35 3.78 5.63
N PHE A 125 -9.00 2.90 4.87
CA PHE A 125 -9.71 3.25 3.64
C PHE A 125 -11.20 2.90 3.78
N ASN A 126 -12.06 3.88 3.61
CA ASN A 126 -13.51 3.65 3.53
C ASN A 126 -13.99 3.53 2.08
N SER A 127 -13.16 3.96 1.11
CA SER A 127 -13.35 3.75 -0.33
C SER A 127 -12.09 3.17 -0.98
N SER A 128 -12.01 3.19 -2.31
CA SER A 128 -10.96 2.52 -3.08
C SER A 128 -9.63 3.23 -2.91
N ALA A 129 -8.54 2.45 -2.98
CA ALA A 129 -7.21 3.02 -2.85
C ALA A 129 -6.26 2.35 -3.83
N THR A 130 -5.56 3.17 -4.60
CA THR A 130 -4.54 2.71 -5.54
C THR A 130 -3.21 3.38 -5.26
N PHE A 131 -2.17 2.56 -5.04
CA PHE A 131 -0.80 2.99 -4.87
C PHE A 131 0.05 2.52 -6.05
N TYR A 132 0.80 3.42 -6.64
CA TYR A 132 1.86 3.14 -7.60
C TYR A 132 3.20 3.41 -6.93
N VAL A 133 3.93 2.35 -6.60
CA VAL A 133 5.18 2.42 -5.82
C VAL A 133 6.34 1.93 -6.68
N ALA A 134 7.23 2.84 -7.07
CA ALA A 134 8.42 2.49 -7.85
C ALA A 134 9.52 1.83 -7.00
N GLY A 135 9.46 2.00 -5.68
CA GLY A 135 10.27 1.26 -4.72
C GLY A 135 9.60 -0.02 -4.21
N SER A 136 9.87 -0.33 -2.95
CA SER A 136 9.30 -1.46 -2.21
C SER A 136 8.17 -1.00 -1.31
N VAL A 137 7.26 -1.91 -0.95
CA VAL A 137 6.30 -1.70 0.14
C VAL A 137 6.76 -2.46 1.38
N LYS A 138 6.87 -1.77 2.51
CA LYS A 138 7.28 -2.33 3.80
C LYS A 138 6.19 -2.06 4.83
N ILE A 139 5.64 -3.09 5.46
CA ILE A 139 4.67 -2.99 6.54
C ILE A 139 5.23 -3.76 7.73
N GLN A 140 5.74 -3.04 8.72
CA GLN A 140 6.61 -3.62 9.77
C GLN A 140 6.15 -3.23 11.17
N GLY A 141 6.69 -3.90 12.19
CA GLY A 141 6.35 -3.65 13.58
C GLY A 141 4.92 -4.11 13.87
N SER A 142 4.03 -3.18 14.19
CA SER A 142 2.59 -3.39 14.39
C SER A 142 1.76 -2.49 13.46
N GLY A 143 2.32 -2.08 12.31
CA GLY A 143 1.67 -1.17 11.37
C GLY A 143 0.59 -1.87 10.53
N TRP A 144 -0.44 -1.13 10.12
CA TRP A 144 -1.58 -1.69 9.38
C TRP A 144 -2.03 -0.84 8.20
N THR A 145 -2.47 -1.53 7.15
CA THR A 145 -3.34 -0.98 6.10
C THR A 145 -4.62 -1.79 6.09
N ARG A 146 -5.79 -1.14 6.12
CA ARG A 146 -7.08 -1.83 6.22
C ARG A 146 -8.23 -1.03 5.60
N GLY A 147 -9.18 -1.73 5.01
CA GLY A 147 -10.48 -1.22 4.66
C GLY A 147 -11.41 -1.15 5.89
N SER A 148 -12.49 -0.37 5.76
CA SER A 148 -13.50 -0.15 6.79
C SER A 148 -14.33 -1.39 7.16
N GLY A 149 -14.19 -2.48 6.41
CA GLY A 149 -14.77 -3.78 6.73
C GLY A 149 -16.24 -3.90 6.33
N GLY A 150 -16.46 -4.43 5.12
CA GLY A 150 -17.76 -4.88 4.59
C GLY A 150 -17.55 -5.81 3.39
N SER A 151 -18.53 -6.63 3.01
CA SER A 151 -18.40 -7.50 1.83
C SER A 151 -18.24 -6.73 0.50
N ASN A 152 -18.48 -5.41 0.53
CA ASN A 152 -18.33 -4.48 -0.58
C ASN A 152 -17.18 -3.49 -0.37
N THR A 153 -16.29 -3.69 0.60
CA THR A 153 -15.12 -2.79 0.75
C THR A 153 -14.30 -2.85 -0.53
N PRO A 154 -14.05 -1.71 -1.18
CA PRO A 154 -13.23 -1.66 -2.39
C PRO A 154 -11.79 -2.05 -2.08
N TRP A 155 -11.10 -2.57 -3.09
CA TRP A 155 -9.75 -3.11 -2.93
C TRP A 155 -8.74 -1.99 -2.69
N ILE A 156 -7.80 -2.25 -1.79
CA ILE A 156 -6.56 -1.49 -1.65
C ILE A 156 -5.55 -2.16 -2.58
N VAL A 157 -5.23 -1.51 -3.69
CA VAL A 157 -4.36 -2.05 -4.73
C VAL A 157 -3.00 -1.37 -4.67
N PHE A 158 -1.94 -2.16 -4.54
CA PHE A 158 -0.56 -1.71 -4.61
C PHE A 158 0.08 -2.26 -5.88
N TYR A 159 0.39 -1.39 -6.84
CA TYR A 159 1.31 -1.69 -7.93
C TYR A 159 2.73 -1.43 -7.45
N VAL A 160 3.53 -2.49 -7.31
CA VAL A 160 4.84 -2.43 -6.65
C VAL A 160 5.94 -2.89 -7.60
N ARG A 161 6.91 -2.02 -7.86
CA ARG A 161 8.02 -2.32 -8.76
C ARG A 161 9.10 -3.18 -8.12
N LYS A 162 9.47 -2.93 -6.86
CA LYS A 162 10.43 -3.77 -6.10
C LYS A 162 9.70 -4.73 -5.17
N GLY A 163 10.24 -5.02 -3.98
CA GLY A 163 9.73 -6.07 -3.10
C GLY A 163 8.53 -5.64 -2.25
N VAL A 164 7.93 -6.62 -1.59
CA VAL A 164 6.95 -6.40 -0.51
C VAL A 164 7.47 -7.11 0.74
N GLU A 165 7.52 -6.39 1.85
CA GLU A 165 7.87 -6.97 3.15
C GLU A 165 6.74 -6.68 4.14
N ILE A 166 6.20 -7.74 4.77
CA ILE A 166 5.27 -7.63 5.89
C ILE A 166 5.89 -8.38 7.06
N SER A 167 6.24 -7.68 8.14
CA SER A 167 7.02 -8.29 9.24
C SER A 167 6.57 -7.84 10.64
N GLY A 168 6.83 -8.67 11.64
CA GLY A 168 6.41 -8.43 13.03
C GLY A 168 4.95 -8.81 13.27
N ALA A 169 4.21 -7.96 13.97
CA ALA A 169 2.75 -8.04 14.18
C ALA A 169 1.96 -7.13 13.21
N ALA A 170 2.61 -6.69 12.14
CA ALA A 170 2.01 -5.84 11.11
C ALA A 170 0.94 -6.59 10.30
N GLY A 171 0.10 -5.83 9.60
CA GLY A 171 -0.94 -6.43 8.75
C GLY A 171 -1.33 -5.62 7.52
N ALA A 172 -1.79 -6.34 6.50
CA ALA A 172 -2.40 -5.79 5.30
C ALA A 172 -3.78 -6.40 5.06
N GLY A 173 -4.79 -5.54 5.02
CA GLY A 173 -6.20 -5.89 4.96
C GLY A 173 -6.82 -6.18 6.33
N SER A 174 -8.15 -6.13 6.41
CA SER A 174 -8.99 -6.49 7.57
C SER A 174 -10.00 -7.60 7.28
N SER A 175 -10.30 -7.85 6.00
CA SER A 175 -11.20 -8.90 5.52
C SER A 175 -10.81 -9.35 4.11
N ILE A 176 -11.43 -10.39 3.55
CA ILE A 176 -11.06 -10.87 2.21
C ILE A 176 -12.07 -10.39 1.17
N PRO A 177 -11.62 -9.91 -0.01
CA PRO A 177 -10.27 -9.41 -0.32
C PRO A 177 -10.18 -7.90 -0.07
N ASP A 178 -9.24 -7.48 0.79
CA ASP A 178 -9.08 -6.07 1.18
C ASP A 178 -7.77 -5.44 0.67
N ALA A 179 -6.63 -6.16 0.71
CA ALA A 179 -5.35 -5.65 0.17
C ALA A 179 -4.75 -6.55 -0.92
N VAL A 180 -4.38 -5.99 -2.07
CA VAL A 180 -3.74 -6.71 -3.18
C VAL A 180 -2.42 -6.06 -3.59
N PHE A 181 -1.36 -6.85 -3.63
CA PHE A 181 -0.05 -6.46 -4.13
C PHE A 181 0.17 -7.05 -5.53
N LEU A 182 0.27 -6.18 -6.53
CA LEU A 182 0.55 -6.51 -7.91
C LEU A 182 1.99 -6.10 -8.21
N LEU A 183 2.88 -7.08 -8.30
CA LEU A 183 4.30 -6.84 -8.50
C LEU A 183 4.64 -6.82 -9.98
N ASP A 184 5.54 -5.92 -10.35
CA ASP A 184 6.05 -5.78 -11.71
C ASP A 184 6.66 -7.11 -12.21
N THR A 185 6.38 -7.45 -13.46
CA THR A 185 6.79 -8.72 -14.08
C THR A 185 8.07 -8.59 -14.89
N GLU A 186 8.62 -7.37 -15.03
CA GLU A 186 9.88 -7.16 -15.74
C GLU A 186 11.03 -7.98 -15.09
N PRO A 187 11.84 -8.70 -15.89
CA PRO A 187 12.94 -9.52 -15.38
C PRO A 187 13.94 -8.75 -14.51
N ALA A 188 14.12 -7.45 -14.76
CA ALA A 188 15.00 -6.55 -14.02
C ALA A 188 14.63 -6.39 -12.53
N TYR A 189 13.44 -6.83 -12.13
CA TYR A 189 12.97 -6.77 -10.74
C TYR A 189 12.76 -8.16 -10.12
N SER A 190 13.10 -9.24 -10.84
CA SER A 190 12.87 -10.62 -10.39
C SER A 190 13.69 -11.01 -9.15
N GLN A 191 14.79 -10.31 -8.87
CA GLN A 191 15.61 -10.50 -7.66
C GLN A 191 14.92 -10.02 -6.38
N TYR A 192 13.91 -9.15 -6.48
CA TYR A 192 13.15 -8.71 -5.31
C TYR A 192 12.13 -9.77 -4.91
N ALA A 193 11.96 -9.97 -3.60
CA ALA A 193 11.04 -10.96 -3.06
C ALA A 193 9.80 -10.32 -2.43
N VAL A 194 8.78 -11.14 -2.24
CA VAL A 194 7.72 -10.89 -1.27
C VAL A 194 8.04 -11.69 -0.02
N THR A 195 8.12 -11.04 1.14
CA THR A 195 8.50 -11.68 2.39
C THR A 195 7.46 -11.37 3.47
N LEU A 196 6.89 -12.42 4.05
CA LEU A 196 6.02 -12.34 5.21
C LEU A 196 6.72 -13.03 6.37
N THR A 197 7.05 -12.33 7.45
CA THR A 197 7.82 -12.87 8.59
C THR A 197 7.17 -12.55 9.95
N GLY A 198 7.53 -13.32 10.97
CA GLY A 198 6.99 -13.12 12.32
C GLY A 198 5.53 -13.59 12.42
N SER A 199 4.66 -12.70 12.90
CA SER A 199 3.21 -12.90 13.03
C SER A 199 2.42 -12.02 12.05
N ALA A 200 3.05 -11.64 10.93
CA ALA A 200 2.50 -10.72 9.94
C ALA A 200 1.19 -11.22 9.33
N SER A 201 0.17 -10.38 9.26
CA SER A 201 -1.13 -10.78 8.72
C SER A 201 -1.34 -10.27 7.30
N LEU A 202 -1.84 -11.12 6.40
CA LEU A 202 -2.28 -10.72 5.07
C LEU A 202 -3.70 -11.21 4.81
N TYR A 203 -4.61 -10.27 4.57
CA TYR A 203 -5.99 -10.51 4.17
C TYR A 203 -6.19 -9.95 2.75
N GLY A 204 -5.85 -10.78 1.76
CA GLY A 204 -5.97 -10.43 0.35
C GLY A 204 -4.97 -11.16 -0.54
N GLY A 205 -4.34 -10.45 -1.47
CA GLY A 205 -3.69 -11.03 -2.63
C GLY A 205 -2.25 -10.62 -2.86
N VAL A 206 -1.43 -11.53 -3.37
CA VAL A 206 -0.12 -11.20 -3.96
C VAL A 206 -0.05 -11.83 -5.35
N TYR A 207 0.29 -11.02 -6.34
CA TYR A 207 0.63 -11.44 -7.69
C TYR A 207 2.06 -11.02 -8.02
N ALA A 208 2.97 -11.99 -8.05
CA ALA A 208 4.40 -11.84 -8.26
C ALA A 208 4.95 -13.00 -9.12
N PRO A 209 4.43 -13.23 -10.34
CA PRO A 209 4.64 -14.45 -11.12
C PRO A 209 6.11 -14.71 -11.49
N THR A 210 6.97 -13.70 -11.42
CA THR A 210 8.41 -13.81 -11.72
C THR A 210 9.30 -13.89 -10.49
N ARG A 211 8.71 -13.88 -9.28
CA ARG A 211 9.43 -13.66 -8.02
C ARG A 211 9.17 -14.74 -6.99
N VAL A 212 10.05 -14.79 -5.99
CA VAL A 212 9.90 -15.67 -4.83
C VAL A 212 8.98 -15.00 -3.80
N ILE A 213 8.00 -15.76 -3.30
CA ILE A 213 7.20 -15.39 -2.13
C ILE A 213 7.64 -16.27 -0.97
N LYS A 214 8.13 -15.65 0.10
CA LYS A 214 8.61 -16.31 1.32
C LYS A 214 7.61 -16.05 2.44
N VAL A 215 7.03 -17.11 3.00
CA VAL A 215 6.14 -17.02 4.15
C VAL A 215 6.80 -17.71 5.33
N GLN A 216 7.32 -16.94 6.27
CA GLN A 216 8.02 -17.42 7.45
C GLN A 216 7.26 -17.00 8.72
N GLY A 217 7.39 -17.79 9.79
CA GLY A 217 6.70 -17.52 11.06
C GLY A 217 5.22 -17.93 11.07
N THR A 218 4.44 -17.41 12.01
CA THR A 218 3.01 -17.72 12.23
C THR A 218 2.06 -16.80 11.45
N SER A 219 2.60 -15.96 10.58
CA SER A 219 1.92 -15.05 9.66
C SER A 219 0.62 -15.58 9.03
N PRO A 220 -0.59 -15.22 9.49
CA PRO A 220 -1.82 -15.69 8.85
C PRO A 220 -1.95 -15.07 7.46
N VAL A 221 -2.10 -15.92 6.44
CA VAL A 221 -2.36 -15.50 5.06
C VAL A 221 -3.72 -16.01 4.66
N THR A 222 -4.60 -15.09 4.30
CA THR A 222 -5.97 -15.39 3.89
C THR A 222 -6.27 -14.68 2.58
N GLY A 223 -6.40 -15.46 1.50
CA GLY A 223 -6.59 -14.98 0.12
C GLY A 223 -5.71 -15.78 -0.84
N SER A 224 -5.04 -15.14 -1.81
CA SER A 224 -4.22 -15.90 -2.78
C SER A 224 -2.82 -15.32 -3.00
N LEU A 225 -1.86 -16.22 -3.24
CA LEU A 225 -0.47 -15.90 -3.54
C LEU A 225 -0.10 -16.54 -4.89
N ILE A 226 0.35 -15.75 -5.84
CA ILE A 226 0.82 -16.22 -7.14
C ILE A 226 2.28 -15.79 -7.26
N GLY A 227 3.21 -16.73 -7.16
CA GLY A 227 4.65 -16.48 -7.24
C GLY A 227 5.33 -17.43 -8.23
N LYS A 228 6.54 -17.11 -8.68
CA LYS A 228 7.42 -18.07 -9.39
C LYS A 228 7.74 -19.25 -8.49
N THR A 229 8.04 -18.94 -7.23
CA THR A 229 8.35 -19.91 -6.18
C THR A 229 7.63 -19.49 -4.91
N LEU A 230 6.99 -20.45 -4.23
CA LEU A 230 6.43 -20.26 -2.89
C LEU A 230 7.30 -21.01 -1.88
N GLU A 231 8.02 -20.29 -1.03
CA GLU A 231 8.78 -20.84 0.08
C GLU A 231 7.92 -20.82 1.36
N ILE A 232 7.23 -21.94 1.64
CA ILE A 232 6.38 -22.13 2.82
C ILE A 232 6.95 -23.26 3.70
N PRO A 233 7.24 -23.01 5.00
CA PRO A 233 7.73 -24.01 5.93
C PRO A 233 6.85 -25.25 5.98
N SER A 234 7.50 -26.42 6.05
CA SER A 234 6.85 -27.74 5.99
C SER A 234 5.82 -27.97 7.09
N TRP A 235 6.03 -27.43 8.30
CA TRP A 235 5.09 -27.55 9.42
C TRP A 235 3.73 -26.87 9.18
N ARG A 236 3.60 -26.09 8.10
CA ARG A 236 2.39 -25.37 7.71
C ARG A 236 1.60 -26.04 6.58
N GLN A 237 2.09 -27.16 6.05
CA GLN A 237 1.59 -27.73 4.79
C GLN A 237 0.38 -28.64 5.02
N GLU A 238 -0.81 -28.22 4.55
CA GLU A 238 -1.30 -28.51 3.19
C GLU A 238 -2.82 -28.26 3.11
N LYS A 239 -3.56 -28.63 4.17
CA LYS A 239 -5.04 -28.52 4.22
C LYS A 239 -5.55 -27.09 4.51
N GLU A 240 -4.93 -26.39 5.45
CA GLU A 240 -5.34 -25.02 5.83
C GLU A 240 -5.07 -23.98 4.74
N PHE A 241 -4.08 -24.23 3.89
CA PHE A 241 -3.66 -23.30 2.84
C PHE A 241 -4.42 -23.49 1.52
N ARG A 242 -4.77 -24.74 1.14
CA ARG A 242 -5.47 -25.04 -0.13
C ARG A 242 -6.94 -24.60 -0.13
N ASP A 243 -7.71 -24.90 0.92
CA ASP A 243 -9.17 -24.72 0.91
C ASP A 243 -9.61 -23.24 0.82
N LYS A 244 -8.76 -22.32 1.27
CA LYS A 244 -9.01 -20.86 1.20
C LYS A 244 -8.52 -20.20 -0.10
N TYR A 245 -7.72 -20.89 -0.90
CA TYR A 245 -7.00 -20.32 -2.05
C TYR A 245 -7.86 -20.27 -3.32
N ASP A 246 -8.64 -21.33 -3.59
CA ASP A 246 -9.30 -21.53 -4.89
C ASP A 246 -10.44 -20.54 -5.18
N GLN A 247 -11.13 -20.02 -4.15
CA GLN A 247 -12.28 -19.12 -4.37
C GLN A 247 -11.89 -17.69 -4.83
N HIS A 248 -10.64 -17.27 -4.60
CA HIS A 248 -10.20 -15.88 -4.87
C HIS A 248 -9.14 -15.75 -5.97
N ALA A 249 -8.47 -16.86 -6.33
CA ALA A 249 -7.44 -16.87 -7.35
C ALA A 249 -7.98 -16.53 -8.75
N GLU A 250 -9.18 -17.00 -9.12
CA GLU A 250 -9.80 -16.69 -10.42
C GLU A 250 -10.10 -15.19 -10.58
N ARG A 251 -10.53 -14.52 -9.50
CA ARG A 251 -10.81 -13.08 -9.50
C ARG A 251 -9.53 -12.26 -9.65
N MET A 252 -8.43 -12.67 -9.02
CA MET A 252 -7.13 -12.02 -9.24
C MET A 252 -6.56 -12.25 -10.64
N ARG A 253 -6.72 -13.45 -11.21
CA ARG A 253 -6.32 -13.71 -12.61
C ARG A 253 -7.12 -12.87 -13.61
N SER A 254 -8.40 -12.59 -13.33
CA SER A 254 -9.26 -11.78 -14.20
C SER A 254 -8.88 -10.29 -14.28
N PHE A 255 -8.10 -9.78 -13.32
CA PHE A 255 -7.58 -8.41 -13.35
C PHE A 255 -6.45 -8.20 -14.37
N HIS A 256 -5.83 -9.29 -14.86
CA HIS A 256 -4.62 -9.21 -15.71
C HIS A 256 -4.84 -9.73 -17.15
N LEU A 257 -6.06 -10.14 -17.50
CA LEU A 257 -6.37 -10.67 -18.83
C LEU A 257 -7.43 -9.79 -19.51
N PRO A 258 -7.08 -9.00 -20.53
CA PRO A 258 -8.06 -8.55 -21.51
C PRO A 258 -8.70 -9.81 -22.09
N SER A 259 -10.02 -9.86 -22.02
CA SER A 259 -10.88 -10.97 -22.46
C SER A 259 -10.34 -11.73 -23.67
N ARG A 260 -9.80 -12.93 -23.45
CA ARG A 260 -9.93 -14.05 -24.38
C ARG A 260 -9.70 -15.38 -23.66
N THR A 261 -10.69 -16.24 -23.84
CA THR A 261 -10.69 -17.68 -23.54
C THR A 261 -10.94 -18.08 -22.08
N ARG A 262 -12.22 -17.99 -21.68
CA ARG A 262 -12.82 -18.95 -20.75
C ARG A 262 -12.83 -20.32 -21.42
N THR A 263 -12.22 -21.31 -20.77
CA THR A 263 -12.70 -22.69 -20.85
C THR A 263 -12.60 -23.28 -19.45
N ARG A 264 -13.77 -23.46 -18.83
CA ARG A 264 -13.94 -24.15 -17.56
C ARG A 264 -14.00 -25.64 -17.87
N GLY A 265 -13.05 -26.41 -17.36
CA GLY A 265 -13.04 -27.87 -17.46
C GLY A 265 -12.28 -28.41 -16.26
N SER A 266 -13.01 -29.07 -15.37
CA SER A 266 -12.49 -30.00 -14.38
C SER A 266 -11.52 -30.98 -15.03
N GLU A 267 -10.30 -31.11 -14.50
CA GLU A 267 -9.59 -32.39 -14.26
C GLU A 267 -8.08 -32.16 -14.06
N GLN A 268 -7.59 -32.78 -12.99
CA GLN A 268 -6.26 -33.36 -12.82
C GLN A 268 -5.00 -32.48 -12.90
N LEU A 269 -4.31 -32.44 -11.75
CA LEU A 269 -2.85 -32.52 -11.68
C LEU A 269 -2.32 -33.54 -12.70
N LEU A 270 -1.70 -33.09 -13.79
CA LEU A 270 -0.81 -33.91 -14.60
C LEU A 270 0.34 -33.05 -15.14
N GLU A 271 1.51 -33.33 -14.58
CA GLU A 271 2.82 -33.42 -15.21
C GLU A 271 3.31 -32.27 -16.11
N TRP A 272 4.38 -31.65 -15.62
CA TRP A 272 5.45 -31.08 -16.41
C TRP A 272 5.91 -32.02 -17.53
N ARG A 273 6.12 -31.48 -18.72
CA ARG A 273 7.16 -31.97 -19.63
C ARG A 273 7.98 -30.81 -20.16
N GLU A 274 9.29 -30.93 -19.98
CA GLU A 274 10.33 -30.18 -20.69
C GLU A 274 10.13 -30.28 -22.20
N VAL A 275 10.35 -29.17 -22.90
CA VAL A 275 10.82 -29.21 -24.28
C VAL A 275 12.16 -28.49 -24.30
N GLU A 276 13.20 -29.28 -24.50
CA GLU A 276 14.59 -28.83 -24.54
C GLU A 276 14.94 -28.09 -25.85
N PRO A 277 16.10 -27.39 -25.84
CA PRO A 277 16.58 -26.36 -26.73
C PRO A 277 16.46 -26.24 -28.25
N TRP A 278 16.23 -27.26 -29.09
CA TRP A 278 16.70 -27.15 -30.50
C TRP A 278 15.82 -27.91 -31.50
N ALA A 279 15.14 -27.15 -32.37
CA ALA A 279 14.77 -27.61 -33.71
C ALA A 279 14.67 -26.40 -34.64
N ILE A 280 15.67 -26.32 -35.52
CA ILE A 280 15.76 -25.48 -36.70
C ILE A 280 14.76 -26.06 -37.73
N ASP A 281 13.95 -25.19 -38.33
CA ASP A 281 13.91 -24.93 -39.79
C ASP A 281 13.24 -23.57 -40.04
#